data_AF-A0A8A1MK30-F1
#
_entry.id   AF-A0A8A1MK30-F1
#
_cell.length_a   1.000
_cell.length_b   1.000
_cell.length_c   1.000
_cell.angle_alpha   90.00
_cell.angle_beta   90.00
_cell.angle_gamma   90.00
#
_symmetry.space_group_name_H-M   'P 1'
#
loop_
_entity.id
_entity.type
_entity.pdbx_description
1 polymer ?
#
loop_
_entity_poly.entity_id
_entity_poly.type
_entity_poly.pdbx_seq_one_letter_code
_entity_poly.pdbx_strand_id
1 'polypeptide(L)'
;MSDLWSYSHVDSPLDDVLQKVLHLKTQLEVQKVLQATVLLLRRRPSNQPLPKQQAVRVKHLMKFVFEKASREKKKQEKLKNLDCNSLVFLGLSYNVKTLYEMRMTQFDFLIDNIGDFIRRHKLNDYLYRSDIDRVVNGQFDAEDDDSLKEFQKSEYINCYIEMFWTNITRAH
;
A
#
# COMPACT_ATOMS: atom_id res chain seq x y z
N MET A 1 39.77 28.23 14.44
CA MET A 1 38.67 27.32 14.06
C MET A 1 38.18 27.79 12.71
N SER A 2 38.57 27.11 11.63
CA SER A 2 38.04 27.41 10.30
C SER A 2 36.59 26.98 10.26
N ASP A 3 35.74 27.90 9.81
CA ASP A 3 34.30 27.71 9.68
C ASP A 3 34.00 26.41 8.93
N LEU A 4 33.05 25.63 9.45
CA LEU A 4 32.50 24.42 8.80
C LEU A 4 31.78 24.73 7.46
N TRP A 5 31.85 25.98 7.01
CA TRP A 5 31.04 26.59 5.96
C TRP A 5 31.85 27.12 4.78
N SER A 6 33.17 26.89 4.71
CA SER A 6 33.95 27.19 3.51
C SER A 6 33.67 26.16 2.41
N TYR A 7 32.44 26.22 1.87
CA TYR A 7 31.97 25.45 0.71
C TYR A 7 32.78 25.86 -0.51
N SER A 8 33.57 24.93 -1.04
CA SER A 8 34.28 25.08 -2.30
C SER A 8 34.00 23.86 -3.17
N HIS A 9 34.16 23.98 -4.48
CA HIS A 9 33.72 23.07 -5.56
C HIS A 9 34.22 21.60 -5.52
N VAL A 10 34.70 21.09 -4.37
CA VAL A 10 35.25 19.74 -4.13
C VAL A 10 34.38 18.94 -3.14
N ASP A 11 33.06 19.14 -3.15
CA ASP A 11 32.13 18.56 -2.15
C ASP A 11 31.34 17.32 -2.65
N SER A 12 31.81 16.62 -3.70
CA SER A 12 31.14 15.41 -4.20
C SER A 12 30.89 14.34 -3.10
N PRO A 13 31.83 14.08 -2.16
CA PRO A 13 31.59 13.09 -1.12
C PRO A 13 30.53 13.52 -0.09
N LEU A 14 30.44 14.83 0.19
CA LEU A 14 29.45 15.37 1.13
C LEU A 14 28.06 15.37 0.48
N ASP A 15 27.97 15.71 -0.80
CA ASP A 15 26.75 15.60 -1.59
C ASP A 15 26.27 14.13 -1.66
N ASP A 16 27.17 13.18 -1.87
CA ASP A 16 26.84 11.74 -1.86
C ASP A 16 26.30 11.28 -0.51
N VAL A 17 26.91 11.74 0.60
CA VAL A 17 26.43 11.45 1.96
C VAL A 17 25.05 12.07 2.17
N LEU A 18 24.84 13.31 1.76
CA LEU A 18 23.55 13.99 1.87
C LEU A 18 22.46 13.23 1.08
N GLN A 19 22.75 12.80 -0.15
CA GLN A 19 21.82 12.00 -0.95
C GLN A 19 21.48 10.67 -0.27
N LYS A 20 22.47 9.96 0.30
CA LYS A 20 22.23 8.73 1.06
C LYS A 20 21.35 8.97 2.30
N VAL A 21 21.61 10.06 3.03
CA VAL A 21 20.80 10.43 4.21
C VAL A 21 19.36 10.75 3.81
N LEU A 22 19.16 11.50 2.73
CA LEU A 22 17.82 11.81 2.20
C LEU A 22 17.09 10.54 1.72
N HIS A 23 17.80 9.61 1.11
CA HIS A 23 17.26 8.31 0.72
C HIS A 23 16.82 7.51 1.94
N LEU A 24 17.70 7.33 2.93
CA LEU A 24 17.38 6.61 4.17
C LEU A 24 16.21 7.25 4.93
N LYS A 25 16.14 8.58 4.98
CA LYS A 25 15.01 9.29 5.56
C LYS A 25 13.70 8.94 4.83
N THR A 26 13.72 8.90 3.50
CA THR A 26 12.56 8.52 2.69
C THR A 26 12.10 7.10 3.01
N GLN A 27 13.04 6.15 3.08
CA GLN A 27 12.75 4.76 3.45
C GLN A 27 12.13 4.66 4.85
N LEU A 28 12.72 5.37 5.82
CA LEU A 28 12.27 5.35 7.21
C LEU A 28 10.84 5.86 7.35
N GLU A 29 10.47 6.95 6.68
CA GLU A 29 9.12 7.49 6.74
C GLU A 29 8.08 6.54 6.16
N VAL A 30 8.39 5.82 5.08
CA VAL A 30 7.53 4.75 4.55
C VAL A 30 7.40 3.62 5.57
N GLN A 31 8.53 3.10 6.07
CA GLN A 31 8.54 1.98 7.00
C GLN A 31 7.79 2.26 8.30
N LYS A 32 7.87 3.48 8.84
CA LYS A 32 7.12 3.88 10.04
C LYS A 32 5.62 3.71 9.85
N VAL A 33 5.08 4.13 8.71
CA VAL A 33 3.64 3.99 8.43
C VAL A 33 3.27 2.52 8.28
N LEU A 34 4.04 1.75 7.50
CA LEU A 34 3.77 0.32 7.33
C LEU A 34 3.83 -0.44 8.67
N GLN A 35 4.82 -0.14 9.51
CA GLN A 35 4.93 -0.72 10.86
C GLN A 35 3.74 -0.35 11.75
N ALA A 36 3.26 0.89 11.69
CA ALA A 36 2.06 1.30 12.43
C ALA A 36 0.84 0.46 12.00
N THR A 37 0.68 0.18 10.71
CA THR A 37 -0.39 -0.70 10.19
C THR A 37 -0.20 -2.14 10.68
N VAL A 38 1.02 -2.67 10.68
CA VAL A 38 1.32 -4.01 11.24
C VAL A 38 0.91 -4.10 12.70
N LEU A 39 1.28 -3.10 13.51
CA LEU A 39 0.93 -3.06 14.93
C LEU A 39 -0.59 -3.00 15.11
N LEU A 40 -1.30 -2.23 14.28
CA LEU A 40 -2.75 -2.18 14.30
C LEU A 40 -3.37 -3.56 14.01
N LEU A 41 -2.93 -4.21 12.93
CA LEU A 41 -3.44 -5.51 12.51
C LEU A 41 -3.18 -6.59 13.56
N ARG A 42 -1.98 -6.59 14.18
CA ARG A 42 -1.62 -7.56 15.22
C ARG A 42 -2.35 -7.34 16.54
N ARG A 43 -2.61 -6.08 16.92
CA ARG A 43 -3.36 -5.74 18.16
C ARG A 43 -4.84 -6.03 18.06
N ARG A 44 -5.39 -6.09 16.85
CA ARG A 44 -6.82 -6.30 16.60
C ARG A 44 -7.02 -7.67 15.97
N PRO A 45 -7.27 -8.73 16.75
CA PRO A 45 -7.58 -10.04 16.19
C PRO A 45 -8.75 -9.94 15.18
N SER A 46 -8.81 -10.85 14.21
CA SER A 46 -9.72 -10.78 13.05
C SER A 46 -11.21 -10.66 13.42
N ASN A 47 -11.57 -11.04 14.65
CA ASN A 47 -12.92 -10.93 15.23
C ASN A 47 -13.30 -9.54 15.75
N GLN A 48 -12.37 -8.58 15.85
CA GLN A 48 -12.63 -7.22 16.31
C GLN A 48 -12.49 -6.20 15.17
N PRO A 49 -13.53 -5.44 14.80
CA PRO A 49 -13.48 -4.57 13.64
C PRO A 49 -12.33 -3.56 13.70
N LEU A 50 -11.71 -3.31 12.55
CA LEU A 50 -10.78 -2.22 12.37
C LEU A 50 -11.50 -0.88 12.64
N PRO A 51 -10.75 0.17 13.03
CA PRO A 51 -11.33 1.50 13.13
C PRO A 51 -12.09 1.85 11.84
N LYS A 52 -13.33 2.34 11.96
CA LYS A 52 -14.29 2.52 10.85
C LYS A 52 -13.72 3.21 9.59
N GLN A 53 -12.65 4.00 9.72
CA GLN A 53 -12.01 4.68 8.60
C GLN A 53 -11.00 3.82 7.81
N GLN A 54 -10.43 2.76 8.40
CA GLN A 54 -9.37 1.97 7.76
C GLN A 54 -9.93 1.08 6.65
N ALA A 55 -10.96 0.29 6.92
CA ALA A 55 -11.60 -0.54 5.90
C ALA A 55 -12.17 0.32 4.75
N VAL A 56 -12.75 1.48 5.05
CA VAL A 56 -13.28 2.42 4.04
C VAL A 56 -12.17 2.98 3.14
N ARG A 57 -10.95 3.20 3.66
CA ARG A 57 -9.82 3.63 2.83
C ARG A 57 -9.42 2.57 1.80
N VAL A 58 -9.58 1.28 2.12
CA VAL A 58 -9.38 0.19 1.14
C VAL A 58 -10.35 0.35 -0.04
N LYS A 59 -11.64 0.56 0.24
CA LYS A 59 -12.65 0.85 -0.81
C LYS A 59 -12.26 2.07 -1.66
N HIS A 60 -11.90 3.17 -1.02
CA HIS A 60 -11.51 4.40 -1.73
C HIS A 60 -10.24 4.21 -2.57
N LEU A 61 -9.26 3.45 -2.07
CA LEU A 61 -8.08 3.13 -2.83
C LEU A 61 -8.42 2.30 -4.06
N MET A 62 -9.20 1.23 -3.91
CA MET A 62 -9.61 0.39 -5.05
C MET A 62 -10.35 1.23 -6.10
N LYS A 63 -11.30 2.08 -5.69
CA LYS A 63 -11.97 3.01 -6.61
C LYS A 63 -10.95 3.90 -7.34
N PHE A 64 -10.04 4.53 -6.61
CA PHE A 64 -8.99 5.36 -7.21
C PHE A 64 -8.08 4.60 -8.18
N VAL A 65 -7.73 3.35 -7.89
CA VAL A 65 -6.85 2.55 -8.75
C VAL A 65 -7.52 2.21 -10.09
N PHE A 66 -8.82 1.89 -10.07
CA PHE A 66 -9.52 1.42 -11.26
C PHE A 66 -10.35 2.48 -11.99
N GLU A 67 -10.64 3.63 -11.38
CA GLU A 67 -11.40 4.71 -12.01
C GLU A 67 -10.73 5.22 -13.30
N LYS A 68 -11.46 5.28 -14.42
CA LYS A 68 -10.93 5.71 -15.73
C LYS A 68 -10.42 7.15 -15.75
N ALA A 69 -10.94 8.02 -14.90
CA ALA A 69 -10.68 9.46 -14.91
C ALA A 69 -9.76 9.91 -13.77
N SER A 70 -8.48 9.52 -13.81
CA SER A 70 -7.49 10.01 -12.83
C SER A 70 -6.59 11.11 -13.38
N ARG A 71 -6.34 12.14 -12.55
CA ARG A 71 -5.34 13.18 -12.81
C ARG A 71 -3.89 12.68 -12.66
N GLU A 72 -3.68 11.58 -11.95
CA GLU A 72 -2.35 11.00 -11.65
C GLU A 72 -2.15 9.63 -12.30
N LYS A 73 -2.25 9.58 -13.63
CA LYS A 73 -2.18 8.34 -14.41
C LYS A 73 -0.94 7.50 -14.10
N LYS A 74 0.22 8.12 -13.88
CA LYS A 74 1.47 7.39 -13.62
C LYS A 74 1.43 6.59 -12.32
N LYS A 75 0.96 7.19 -11.22
CA LYS A 75 0.83 6.49 -9.93
C LYS A 75 -0.28 5.45 -9.98
N GLN A 76 -1.38 5.79 -10.63
CA GLN A 76 -2.50 4.88 -10.81
C GLN A 76 -2.06 3.60 -11.56
N GLU A 77 -1.31 3.74 -12.65
CA GLU A 77 -0.78 2.61 -13.42
C GLU A 77 0.13 1.72 -12.58
N LYS A 78 1.01 2.31 -11.76
CA LYS A 78 1.86 1.55 -10.84
C LYS A 78 1.05 0.79 -9.79
N LEU A 79 -0.05 1.36 -9.30
CA LEU A 79 -0.95 0.68 -8.36
C LEU A 79 -1.73 -0.45 -9.03
N LYS A 80 -2.16 -0.29 -10.29
CA LYS A 80 -2.85 -1.36 -11.04
C LYS A 80 -2.00 -2.62 -11.21
N ASN A 81 -0.67 -2.46 -11.25
CA ASN A 81 0.27 -3.59 -11.37
C ASN A 81 0.59 -4.29 -10.04
N LEU A 82 0.02 -3.84 -8.92
CA LEU A 82 0.21 -4.48 -7.62
C LEU A 82 -0.76 -5.66 -7.43
N ASP A 83 -0.29 -6.66 -6.70
CA ASP A 83 -1.15 -7.74 -6.22
C ASP A 83 -2.21 -7.23 -5.22
N CYS A 84 -3.27 -8.01 -5.03
CA CYS A 84 -4.38 -7.62 -4.16
C CYS A 84 -3.97 -7.43 -2.69
N ASN A 85 -3.02 -8.22 -2.16
CA ASN A 85 -2.56 -8.05 -0.77
C ASN A 85 -1.86 -6.71 -0.60
N SER A 86 -1.01 -6.35 -1.56
CA SER A 86 -0.33 -5.07 -1.63
C SER A 86 -1.33 -3.93 -1.69
N LEU A 87 -2.36 -4.01 -2.54
CA LEU A 87 -3.43 -3.00 -2.61
C LEU A 87 -4.25 -2.88 -1.33
N VAL A 88 -4.68 -4.00 -0.74
CA VAL A 88 -5.43 -3.98 0.52
C VAL A 88 -4.58 -3.37 1.64
N PHE A 89 -3.32 -3.79 1.79
CA PHE A 89 -2.44 -3.27 2.82
C PHE A 89 -2.11 -1.78 2.62
N LEU A 90 -1.98 -1.31 1.37
CA LEU A 90 -1.87 0.12 1.06
C LEU A 90 -3.11 0.88 1.51
N GLY A 91 -4.30 0.35 1.23
CA GLY A 91 -5.56 0.98 1.61
C GLY A 91 -5.74 1.08 3.12
N LEU A 92 -5.18 0.13 3.88
CA LEU A 92 -5.13 0.20 5.34
C LEU A 92 -4.12 1.25 5.83
N SER A 93 -2.96 1.33 5.15
CA SER A 93 -1.84 2.17 5.57
C SER A 93 -1.99 3.64 5.21
N TYR A 94 -2.58 3.94 4.05
CA TYR A 94 -2.66 5.29 3.49
C TYR A 94 -4.08 5.62 3.03
N ASN A 95 -4.42 6.90 3.07
CA ASN A 95 -5.56 7.40 2.29
C ASN A 95 -5.08 7.82 0.88
N VAL A 96 -6.02 7.89 -0.07
CA VAL A 96 -5.72 8.25 -1.48
C VAL A 96 -5.00 9.59 -1.59
N LYS A 97 -5.43 10.61 -0.81
CA LYS A 97 -4.80 11.93 -0.81
C LYS A 97 -3.32 11.85 -0.43
N THR A 98 -2.96 11.07 0.58
CA THR A 98 -1.56 10.89 1.00
C THR A 98 -0.73 10.21 -0.09
N LEU A 99 -1.26 9.19 -0.77
CA LEU A 99 -0.56 8.55 -1.91
C LEU A 99 -0.41 9.51 -3.10
N TYR A 100 -1.43 10.32 -3.36
CA TYR A 100 -1.44 11.36 -4.39
C TYR A 100 -0.37 12.42 -4.13
N GLU A 101 -0.30 12.95 -2.90
CA GLU A 101 0.64 14.02 -2.51
C GLU A 101 2.06 13.50 -2.23
N MET A 102 2.23 12.19 -2.06
CA MET A 102 3.53 11.56 -1.82
C MET A 102 4.52 11.88 -2.96
N ARG A 103 5.77 12.22 -2.62
CA ARG A 103 6.81 12.42 -3.64
C ARG A 103 7.04 11.13 -4.42
N MET A 104 7.33 11.23 -5.72
CA MET A 104 7.51 10.05 -6.57
C MET A 104 8.61 9.12 -6.06
N THR A 105 9.72 9.66 -5.52
CA THR A 105 10.80 8.84 -4.94
C THR A 105 10.35 8.01 -3.73
N GLN A 106 9.48 8.55 -2.90
CA GLN A 106 8.91 7.85 -1.76
C GLN A 106 7.86 6.82 -2.20
N PHE A 107 7.05 7.19 -3.20
CA PHE A 107 6.04 6.34 -3.79
C PHE A 107 6.68 5.13 -4.48
N ASP A 108 7.71 5.34 -5.29
CA ASP A 108 8.44 4.27 -5.97
C ASP A 108 9.05 3.29 -4.95
N PHE A 109 9.72 3.81 -3.92
CA PHE A 109 10.22 2.96 -2.84
C PHE A 109 9.10 2.15 -2.16
N LEU A 110 7.94 2.75 -1.91
CA LEU A 110 6.79 2.05 -1.32
C LEU A 110 6.30 0.90 -2.21
N ILE A 111 6.04 1.18 -3.49
CA ILE A 111 5.52 0.19 -4.45
C ILE A 111 6.51 -0.96 -4.66
N ASP A 112 7.81 -0.66 -4.77
CA ASP A 112 8.84 -1.65 -5.02
C ASP A 112 9.07 -2.60 -3.81
N ASN A 113 8.70 -2.17 -2.60
CA ASN A 113 9.03 -2.90 -1.36
C ASN A 113 7.82 -3.49 -0.62
N ILE A 114 6.59 -3.15 -1.00
CA ILE A 114 5.41 -3.50 -0.20
C ILE A 114 5.11 -5.00 -0.16
N GLY A 115 5.15 -5.70 -1.30
CA GLY A 115 4.90 -7.15 -1.32
C GLY A 115 5.91 -7.91 -0.47
N ASP A 116 7.18 -7.47 -0.54
CA ASP A 116 8.28 -8.01 0.25
C ASP A 116 8.09 -7.76 1.75
N PHE A 117 7.62 -6.56 2.11
CA PHE A 117 7.30 -6.21 3.49
C PHE A 117 6.17 -7.07 4.05
N ILE A 118 5.06 -7.22 3.32
CA ILE A 118 3.90 -8.06 3.70
C ILE A 118 4.34 -9.50 3.96
N ARG A 119 5.13 -10.06 3.05
CA ARG A 119 5.67 -11.42 3.13
C ARG A 119 6.55 -11.62 4.38
N ARG A 120 7.50 -10.71 4.63
CA ARG A 120 8.41 -10.80 5.78
C ARG A 120 7.67 -10.70 7.12
N HIS A 121 6.60 -9.91 7.17
CA HIS A 121 5.80 -9.72 8.38
C HIS A 121 4.67 -10.74 8.55
N LYS A 122 4.51 -11.68 7.58
CA LYS A 122 3.46 -12.72 7.55
C LYS A 122 2.05 -12.14 7.70
N LEU A 123 1.75 -11.11 6.90
CA LEU A 123 0.51 -10.35 7.10
C LEU A 123 -0.70 -10.90 6.35
N ASN A 124 -0.54 -11.86 5.43
CA ASN A 124 -1.63 -12.35 4.57
C ASN A 124 -2.90 -12.71 5.38
N ASP A 125 -2.75 -13.44 6.48
CA ASP A 125 -3.88 -13.86 7.33
C ASP A 125 -4.63 -12.69 8.01
N TYR A 126 -4.01 -11.51 8.08
CA TYR A 126 -4.61 -10.30 8.67
C TYR A 126 -5.32 -9.43 7.64
N LEU A 127 -5.13 -9.65 6.34
CA LEU A 127 -5.66 -8.80 5.27
C LEU A 127 -7.06 -9.21 4.80
N TYR A 128 -7.43 -10.48 5.00
CA TYR A 128 -8.73 -11.04 4.61
C TYR A 128 -9.63 -11.15 5.83
N ARG A 129 -10.31 -10.05 6.16
CA ARG A 129 -11.17 -9.93 7.34
C ARG A 129 -12.55 -9.49 6.90
N SER A 130 -13.58 -10.02 7.57
CA SER A 130 -14.97 -9.78 7.19
C SER A 130 -15.38 -8.30 7.13
N ASP A 131 -14.72 -7.42 7.88
CA ASP A 131 -14.94 -5.98 7.85
C ASP A 131 -14.31 -5.30 6.62
N ILE A 132 -13.17 -5.79 6.13
CA ILE A 132 -12.57 -5.39 4.86
C ILE A 132 -13.42 -5.96 3.72
N ASP A 133 -13.74 -7.24 3.79
CA ASP A 133 -14.51 -7.96 2.76
C ASP A 133 -15.89 -7.33 2.58
N ARG A 134 -16.57 -6.98 3.67
CA ARG A 134 -17.86 -6.29 3.61
C ARG A 134 -17.75 -4.91 2.95
N VAL A 135 -16.62 -4.23 3.07
CA VAL A 135 -16.44 -2.89 2.52
C VAL A 135 -15.98 -2.94 1.06
N VAL A 136 -15.21 -3.96 0.68
CA VAL A 136 -14.81 -4.22 -0.70
C VAL A 136 -15.94 -4.86 -1.51
N ASN A 137 -16.74 -5.75 -0.91
CA ASN A 137 -17.87 -6.42 -1.56
C ASN A 137 -19.21 -5.70 -1.32
N GLY A 138 -19.28 -4.81 -0.34
CA GLY A 138 -20.47 -4.04 -0.01
C GLY A 138 -20.69 -2.95 -1.05
N GLN A 139 -21.60 -3.28 -1.99
CA GLN A 139 -22.18 -2.44 -3.04
C GLN A 139 -21.47 -1.09 -3.21
N PHE A 140 -20.52 -1.10 -4.14
CA PHE A 140 -20.21 0.07 -4.94
C PHE A 140 -21.52 0.58 -5.56
N ASP A 141 -21.74 1.89 -5.49
CA ASP A 141 -22.98 2.49 -5.99
C ASP A 141 -23.11 2.22 -7.49
N ALA A 142 -24.33 2.28 -8.04
CA ALA A 142 -24.57 1.98 -9.45
C ALA A 142 -23.71 2.82 -10.43
N GLU A 143 -23.20 3.97 -9.97
CA GLU A 143 -22.31 4.90 -10.66
C GLU A 143 -20.83 4.49 -10.69
N ASP A 144 -20.43 3.41 -10.00
CA ASP A 144 -19.04 2.95 -9.99
C ASP A 144 -18.66 2.26 -11.33
N ASP A 145 -17.47 2.62 -11.83
CA ASP A 145 -16.92 2.30 -13.16
C ASP A 145 -16.91 0.79 -13.46
N ASP A 146 -17.32 0.40 -14.68
CA ASP A 146 -17.37 -1.00 -15.13
C ASP A 146 -16.04 -1.75 -14.94
N SER A 147 -14.91 -1.04 -14.98
CA SER A 147 -13.57 -1.60 -14.72
C SER A 147 -13.37 -2.05 -13.27
N LEU A 148 -13.96 -1.36 -12.30
CA LEU A 148 -13.95 -1.76 -10.89
C LEU A 148 -14.85 -2.99 -10.67
N LYS A 149 -15.99 -3.03 -11.36
CA LYS A 149 -16.90 -4.21 -11.35
C LYS A 149 -16.24 -5.43 -12.02
N GLU A 150 -15.39 -5.22 -13.03
CA GLU A 150 -14.62 -6.27 -13.70
C GLU A 150 -13.50 -6.80 -12.79
N PHE A 151 -12.75 -5.93 -12.11
CA PHE A 151 -11.76 -6.33 -11.07
C PHE A 151 -12.41 -7.17 -9.96
N GLN A 152 -13.59 -6.79 -9.49
CA GLN A 152 -14.32 -7.58 -8.49
C GLN A 152 -14.69 -8.98 -8.99
N LYS A 153 -15.05 -9.12 -10.27
CA LYS A 153 -15.46 -10.39 -10.87
C LYS A 153 -14.27 -11.29 -11.24
N SER A 154 -13.15 -10.72 -11.66
CA SER A 154 -11.99 -11.49 -12.15
C SER A 154 -10.91 -11.65 -11.08
N GLU A 155 -10.34 -10.57 -10.56
CA GLU A 155 -9.13 -10.62 -9.74
C GLU A 155 -9.40 -10.78 -8.24
N TYR A 156 -10.44 -10.14 -7.69
CA TYR A 156 -10.73 -10.27 -6.26
C TYR A 156 -11.21 -11.69 -5.93
N ILE A 157 -12.09 -12.27 -6.75
CA ILE A 157 -12.52 -13.67 -6.64
C ILE A 157 -11.35 -14.64 -6.89
N ASN A 158 -10.50 -14.40 -7.90
CA ASN A 158 -9.32 -15.23 -8.14
C ASN A 158 -8.30 -15.15 -6.99
N CYS A 159 -8.12 -13.99 -6.35
CA CYS A 159 -7.28 -13.88 -5.16
C CYS A 159 -7.79 -14.70 -3.96
N TYR A 160 -9.12 -14.81 -3.80
CA TYR A 160 -9.72 -15.73 -2.82
C TYR A 160 -9.54 -17.20 -3.21
N ILE A 161 -9.73 -17.52 -4.50
CA ILE A 161 -9.63 -18.89 -5.02
C ILE A 161 -8.18 -19.39 -4.97
N GLU A 162 -7.20 -18.60 -5.43
CA GLU A 162 -5.78 -18.95 -5.39
C GLU A 162 -5.31 -19.27 -3.97
N MET A 163 -5.78 -18.52 -2.96
CA MET A 163 -5.50 -18.82 -1.55
C MET A 163 -6.27 -20.03 -0.99
N PHE A 164 -7.54 -20.23 -1.38
CA PHE A 164 -8.26 -21.46 -0.98
C PHE A 164 -7.51 -22.70 -1.46
N TRP A 165 -6.95 -22.67 -2.67
CA TRP A 165 -6.12 -23.74 -3.20
C TRP A 165 -4.73 -23.83 -2.53
N THR A 166 -4.07 -22.71 -2.20
CA THR A 166 -2.76 -22.74 -1.49
C THR A 166 -2.85 -23.13 -0.01
N ASN A 167 -3.98 -22.88 0.66
CA ASN A 167 -4.20 -23.28 2.05
C ASN A 167 -4.65 -24.74 2.17
N ILE A 168 -5.40 -25.28 1.19
CA ILE A 168 -5.74 -26.72 1.15
C ILE A 168 -4.49 -27.57 0.87
N THR A 169 -3.56 -27.10 0.02
CA THR A 169 -2.33 -27.84 -0.32
C THR A 169 -1.24 -27.78 0.76
N ARG A 170 -1.37 -26.94 1.80
CA ARG A 170 -0.47 -26.91 2.97
C ARG A 170 -0.99 -27.70 4.18
N ALA A 171 -2.22 -28.22 4.11
CA ALA A 171 -2.85 -28.99 5.18
C ALA A 171 -2.74 -30.52 4.99
N HIS A 172 -1.93 -30.98 4.02
CA HIS A 172 -1.59 -32.39 3.78
C HIS A 172 -0.08 -32.60 3.76
#